data_AF-A0A7S2E994-F1
#
_entry.id   AF-A0A7S2E994-F1
#
_cell.length_a   1.000
_cell.length_b   1.000
_cell.length_c   1.000
_cell.angle_alpha   90.00
_cell.angle_beta   90.00
_cell.angle_gamma   90.00
#
_symmetry.space_group_name_H-M   'P 1'
#
loop_
_entity.id
_entity.type
_entity.pdbx_description
1 polymer ?
#
loop_
_entity_poly.entity_id
_entity_poly.type
_entity_poly.pdbx_seq_one_letter_code
_entity_poly.pdbx_strand_id
1 'polypeptide(L)'
;RAPLFGDVPKGREVLEGFEDFVEGGVAIDARGPTGVAADGPGAMEEFVNGAFLRGSYPIPHGVFGGKTGMRCGTMPPSLDGGDRSLGVVDACQGRFTSDELNSWLDQDSLVLFTASKFYQAPPFCGAVILPESVASKLRDAPPPSKGMLGQNGLGGFITDAELPPCMKGWASGLRQRGAGNVGLALRWEAGLAGMEALISGSGKTEEERTRASDEWARRVTEAVNARGTLDAWCVERTIVSIRVKRSTVGEGEEGGWRSMKELRDLYRWMSMDASVLVPDASAEDGEALSVPAYIGQPVDVSDGHAIVRIALGSEGLLSYLEDPEGTLREDEKVIAKLDAIARNFDALKGSGQ
;
A
#
# COMPACT_ATOMS: atom_id res chain seq x y z
N ARG A 1 -19.94 -16.70 10.90
CA ARG A 1 -19.25 -17.07 9.64
C ARG A 1 -18.81 -15.78 8.96
N ALA A 2 -17.58 -15.71 8.45
CA ALA A 2 -17.20 -14.62 7.57
C ALA A 2 -18.21 -14.56 6.41
N PRO A 3 -18.61 -13.37 5.94
CA PRO A 3 -19.70 -13.22 4.97
C PRO A 3 -19.31 -13.56 3.53
N LEU A 4 -18.04 -13.96 3.32
CA LEU A 4 -17.53 -14.40 2.04
C LEU A 4 -17.87 -15.88 1.86
N PHE A 5 -18.64 -16.18 0.82
CA PHE A 5 -19.07 -17.54 0.45
C PHE A 5 -18.76 -17.86 -1.02
N GLY A 6 -18.20 -16.90 -1.74
CA GLY A 6 -17.69 -17.12 -3.09
C GLY A 6 -16.45 -18.00 -3.03
N ASP A 7 -16.48 -19.08 -3.81
CA ASP A 7 -15.31 -19.88 -4.09
C ASP A 7 -14.80 -19.46 -5.48
N VAL A 8 -13.52 -19.13 -5.60
CA VAL A 8 -12.85 -19.05 -6.90
C VAL A 8 -12.26 -20.44 -7.16
N PRO A 9 -12.82 -21.24 -8.08
CA PRO A 9 -12.35 -22.59 -8.33
C PRO A 9 -10.86 -22.57 -8.71
N LYS A 10 -10.12 -23.58 -8.24
CA LYS A 10 -8.69 -23.70 -8.54
C LYS A 10 -8.49 -23.73 -10.08
N GLY A 11 -7.73 -22.77 -10.60
CA GLY A 11 -7.46 -22.62 -12.03
C GLY A 11 -8.40 -21.67 -12.78
N ARG A 12 -9.39 -21.07 -12.10
CA ARG A 12 -10.18 -19.96 -12.67
C ARG A 12 -9.51 -18.63 -12.35
N GLU A 13 -9.18 -17.86 -13.37
CA GLU A 13 -8.53 -16.54 -13.23
C GLU A 13 -9.53 -15.40 -13.12
N VAL A 14 -10.80 -15.64 -13.45
CA VAL A 14 -11.89 -14.64 -13.47
C VAL A 14 -13.11 -15.08 -12.69
N LEU A 15 -13.84 -14.12 -12.14
CA LEU A 15 -15.16 -14.38 -11.55
C LEU A 15 -16.18 -14.72 -12.63
N GLU A 16 -17.26 -15.41 -12.25
CA GLU A 16 -18.36 -15.70 -13.17
C GLU A 16 -19.01 -14.42 -13.68
N GLY A 17 -19.20 -14.31 -15.00
CA GLY A 17 -19.76 -13.15 -15.66
C GLY A 17 -18.74 -12.05 -16.01
N PHE A 18 -17.44 -12.27 -15.75
CA PHE A 18 -16.34 -11.35 -16.08
C PHE A 18 -15.41 -11.90 -17.16
N GLU A 19 -15.82 -12.93 -17.89
CA GLU A 19 -14.99 -13.58 -18.91
C GLU A 19 -14.54 -12.60 -20.01
N ASP A 20 -15.40 -11.64 -20.37
CA ASP A 20 -15.13 -10.63 -21.40
C ASP A 20 -14.16 -9.52 -20.93
N PHE A 21 -13.83 -9.42 -19.64
CA PHE A 21 -12.94 -8.39 -19.11
C PHE A 21 -11.45 -8.70 -19.33
N VAL A 22 -11.07 -9.95 -19.62
CA VAL A 22 -9.67 -10.40 -19.54
C VAL A 22 -8.92 -10.46 -20.87
N GLU A 23 -9.55 -10.19 -22.00
CA GLU A 23 -8.85 -10.22 -23.30
C GLU A 23 -7.74 -9.17 -23.49
N GLY A 24 -7.41 -8.31 -22.52
CA GLY A 24 -6.42 -7.24 -22.76
C GLY A 24 -5.80 -6.52 -21.56
N GLY A 25 -5.66 -7.16 -20.39
CA GLY A 25 -4.97 -6.55 -19.25
C GLY A 25 -3.48 -6.31 -19.54
N VAL A 26 -3.03 -5.06 -19.51
CA VAL A 26 -1.61 -4.69 -19.63
C VAL A 26 -1.12 -4.22 -18.25
N ALA A 27 -0.18 -4.98 -17.67
CA ALA A 27 0.54 -4.53 -16.49
C ALA A 27 1.68 -3.60 -16.93
N ILE A 28 1.63 -2.35 -16.50
CA ILE A 28 2.73 -1.40 -16.68
C ILE A 28 3.61 -1.51 -15.44
N ASP A 29 4.81 -2.07 -15.60
CA ASP A 29 5.76 -2.17 -14.51
C ASP A 29 6.14 -0.78 -14.02
N ALA A 30 6.13 -0.59 -12.71
CA ALA A 30 6.46 0.70 -12.15
C ALA A 30 7.96 1.04 -12.29
N ARG A 31 8.82 0.02 -12.42
CA ARG A 31 10.27 0.13 -12.69
C ARG A 31 10.71 -0.93 -13.70
N GLY A 32 11.73 -0.59 -14.48
CA GLY A 32 12.45 -1.58 -15.30
C GLY A 32 13.42 -2.44 -14.46
N PRO A 33 14.07 -3.45 -15.06
CA PRO A 33 14.97 -4.39 -14.37
C PRO A 33 16.13 -3.74 -13.61
N THR A 34 16.55 -2.54 -14.03
CA THR A 34 17.61 -1.75 -13.39
C THR A 34 17.13 -0.92 -12.19
N GLY A 35 15.83 -0.94 -11.88
CA GLY A 35 15.20 -0.13 -10.84
C GLY A 35 14.87 1.31 -11.27
N VAL A 36 15.13 1.68 -12.52
CA VAL A 36 14.72 2.99 -13.08
C VAL A 36 13.19 3.03 -13.23
N ALA A 37 12.56 4.14 -12.81
CA ALA A 37 11.11 4.32 -12.92
C ALA A 37 10.66 4.31 -14.38
N ALA A 38 9.56 3.61 -14.67
CA ALA A 38 8.95 3.60 -15.99
C ALA A 38 8.11 4.87 -16.22
N ASP A 39 7.91 5.23 -17.49
CA ASP A 39 6.94 6.26 -17.89
C ASP A 39 5.51 5.69 -17.85
N GLY A 40 4.96 5.61 -16.64
CA GLY A 40 3.59 5.17 -16.40
C GLY A 40 2.54 5.99 -17.16
N PRO A 41 2.57 7.34 -17.10
CA PRO A 41 1.64 8.20 -17.85
C PRO A 41 1.67 7.95 -19.35
N GLY A 42 2.85 7.92 -19.97
CA GLY A 42 2.98 7.69 -21.42
C GLY A 42 2.45 6.32 -21.83
N ALA A 43 2.82 5.26 -21.11
CA ALA A 43 2.34 3.91 -21.38
C ALA A 43 0.82 3.78 -21.19
N MET A 44 0.24 4.48 -20.21
CA MET A 44 -1.20 4.54 -20.00
C MET A 44 -1.91 5.24 -21.16
N GLU A 45 -1.37 6.38 -21.64
CA GLU A 45 -1.92 7.11 -22.77
C GLU A 45 -1.90 6.25 -24.05
N GLU A 46 -0.78 5.58 -24.33
CA GLU A 46 -0.66 4.63 -25.45
C GLU A 46 -1.68 3.49 -25.34
N PHE A 47 -1.86 2.92 -24.15
CA PHE A 47 -2.85 1.87 -23.90
C PHE A 47 -4.28 2.35 -24.19
N VAL A 48 -4.66 3.51 -23.64
CA VAL A 48 -6.01 4.10 -23.80
C VAL A 48 -6.27 4.41 -25.28
N ASN A 49 -5.33 5.05 -25.97
CA ASN A 49 -5.45 5.35 -27.40
C ASN A 49 -5.56 4.08 -28.24
N GLY A 50 -4.75 3.06 -27.94
CA GLY A 50 -4.81 1.76 -28.60
C GLY A 50 -6.15 1.06 -28.39
N ALA A 51 -6.73 1.14 -27.18
CA ALA A 51 -8.05 0.59 -26.88
C ALA A 51 -9.15 1.26 -27.71
N PHE A 52 -9.12 2.58 -27.84
CA PHE A 52 -10.07 3.31 -28.68
C PHE A 52 -9.99 2.93 -30.16
N LEU A 53 -8.78 2.75 -30.70
CA LEU A 53 -8.59 2.31 -32.09
C LEU A 53 -9.18 0.91 -32.35
N ARG A 54 -9.24 0.06 -31.33
CA ARG A 54 -9.86 -1.27 -31.39
C ARG A 54 -11.35 -1.28 -31.09
N GLY A 55 -11.94 -0.13 -30.73
CA GLY A 55 -13.33 -0.05 -30.28
C GLY A 55 -13.58 -0.66 -28.90
N SER A 56 -12.53 -0.84 -28.09
CA SER A 56 -12.63 -1.36 -26.72
C SER A 56 -12.85 -0.24 -25.71
N TYR A 57 -13.42 -0.56 -24.55
CA TYR A 57 -13.61 0.36 -23.42
C TYR A 57 -12.43 0.22 -22.44
N PRO A 58 -11.49 1.20 -22.36
CA PRO A 58 -10.35 1.10 -21.47
C PRO A 58 -10.70 1.43 -20.02
N ILE A 59 -10.11 0.68 -19.08
CA ILE A 59 -10.13 0.93 -17.64
C ILE A 59 -8.69 1.17 -17.16
N PRO A 60 -8.14 2.38 -17.32
CA PRO A 60 -6.80 2.69 -16.82
C PRO A 60 -6.80 2.78 -15.29
N HIS A 61 -5.83 2.11 -14.66
CA HIS A 61 -5.68 2.01 -13.22
C HIS A 61 -4.34 2.60 -12.76
N GLY A 62 -4.39 3.76 -12.10
CA GLY A 62 -3.21 4.48 -11.60
C GLY A 62 -3.01 4.25 -10.11
N VAL A 63 -1.79 3.86 -9.70
CA VAL A 63 -1.44 3.68 -8.29
C VAL A 63 -0.90 4.99 -7.72
N PHE A 64 -1.62 5.55 -6.74
CA PHE A 64 -1.21 6.75 -6.01
C PHE A 64 -0.39 6.37 -4.77
N GLY A 65 0.94 6.45 -4.92
CA GLY A 65 1.88 6.15 -3.85
C GLY A 65 2.10 4.65 -3.68
N GLY A 66 3.28 4.18 -4.10
CA GLY A 66 3.69 2.78 -4.03
C GLY A 66 4.56 2.47 -2.81
N LYS A 67 4.59 1.18 -2.45
CA LYS A 67 5.53 0.62 -1.46
C LYS A 67 7.01 0.77 -1.84
N THR A 68 7.29 1.17 -3.09
CA THR A 68 8.60 1.32 -3.72
C THR A 68 8.96 2.79 -3.99
N GLY A 69 8.31 3.70 -3.27
CA GLY A 69 8.60 5.13 -3.25
C GLY A 69 8.29 5.86 -4.55
N MET A 70 7.25 5.42 -5.27
CA MET A 70 6.83 6.04 -6.52
C MET A 70 5.41 6.57 -6.39
N ARG A 71 5.20 7.75 -6.94
CA ARG A 71 3.89 8.36 -7.13
C ARG A 71 3.81 8.81 -8.57
N CYS A 72 2.81 8.31 -9.28
CA CYS A 72 2.48 8.87 -10.58
C CYS A 72 1.84 10.24 -10.35
N GLY A 73 2.38 11.29 -10.98
CA GLY A 73 1.84 12.65 -10.87
C GLY A 73 0.52 12.84 -11.62
N THR A 74 0.23 11.96 -12.58
CA THR A 74 -0.96 12.00 -13.42
C THR A 74 -1.82 10.79 -13.11
N MET A 75 -3.04 11.03 -12.62
CA MET A 75 -4.03 9.99 -12.34
C MET A 75 -5.05 9.88 -13.47
N PRO A 76 -5.51 8.67 -13.82
CA PRO A 76 -6.40 8.47 -14.96
C PRO A 76 -7.79 9.09 -14.71
N PRO A 77 -8.26 10.02 -15.57
CA PRO A 77 -9.64 10.50 -15.52
C PRO A 77 -10.61 9.48 -16.12
N SER A 78 -11.90 9.60 -15.79
CA SER A 78 -12.96 8.95 -16.57
C SER A 78 -13.41 9.87 -17.69
N LEU A 79 -13.28 9.43 -18.94
CA LEU A 79 -13.61 10.26 -20.08
C LEU A 79 -15.12 10.29 -20.33
N ASP A 80 -15.65 11.48 -20.58
CA ASP A 80 -17.07 11.78 -20.76
C ASP A 80 -17.92 11.26 -19.59
N GLY A 81 -17.45 11.51 -18.35
CA GLY A 81 -18.11 11.06 -17.12
C GLY A 81 -18.23 9.53 -17.03
N GLY A 82 -17.32 8.79 -17.66
CA GLY A 82 -17.34 7.33 -17.69
C GLY A 82 -17.94 6.70 -18.95
N ASP A 83 -18.39 7.46 -19.96
CA ASP A 83 -18.98 6.86 -21.17
C ASP A 83 -17.95 6.24 -22.11
N ARG A 84 -16.73 6.78 -22.11
CA ARG A 84 -15.66 6.30 -22.99
C ARG A 84 -14.59 5.50 -22.27
N SER A 85 -14.30 5.83 -21.02
CA SER A 85 -13.31 5.12 -20.21
C SER A 85 -13.62 5.27 -18.74
N LEU A 86 -13.16 4.31 -17.93
CA LEU A 86 -13.29 4.35 -16.48
C LEU A 86 -11.91 4.51 -15.83
N GLY A 87 -11.60 5.73 -15.39
CA GLY A 87 -10.37 6.01 -14.68
C GLY A 87 -10.45 5.55 -13.24
N VAL A 88 -9.45 4.81 -12.78
CA VAL A 88 -9.38 4.32 -11.39
C VAL A 88 -8.08 4.77 -10.73
N VAL A 89 -8.21 5.43 -9.59
CA VAL A 89 -7.11 5.83 -8.71
C VAL A 89 -7.03 4.86 -7.54
N ASP A 90 -5.97 4.08 -7.49
CA ASP A 90 -5.61 3.28 -6.33
C ASP A 90 -4.90 4.15 -5.29
N ALA A 91 -5.71 4.74 -4.40
CA ALA A 91 -5.27 5.50 -3.24
C ALA A 91 -5.25 4.62 -1.98
N CYS A 92 -5.08 3.31 -2.10
CA CYS A 92 -5.19 2.39 -0.98
C CYS A 92 -4.06 2.55 0.05
N GLN A 93 -3.03 3.37 -0.16
CA GLN A 93 -2.11 3.75 0.91
C GLN A 93 -2.76 4.69 1.93
N GLY A 94 -3.79 5.45 1.54
CA GLY A 94 -4.48 6.42 2.39
C GLY A 94 -3.66 7.68 2.71
N ARG A 95 -2.55 7.92 1.99
CA ARG A 95 -1.61 9.03 2.21
C ARG A 95 -1.85 10.17 1.23
N PHE A 96 -3.05 10.71 1.17
CA PHE A 96 -3.41 11.81 0.29
C PHE A 96 -4.02 12.97 1.07
N THR A 97 -3.99 14.14 0.46
CA THR A 97 -4.63 15.37 0.93
C THR A 97 -6.10 15.41 0.49
N SER A 98 -6.88 16.25 1.15
CA SER A 98 -8.28 16.47 0.77
C SER A 98 -8.37 17.03 -0.66
N ASP A 99 -7.45 17.92 -1.04
CA ASP A 99 -7.37 18.49 -2.39
C ASP A 99 -7.04 17.45 -3.46
N GLU A 100 -6.10 16.53 -3.18
CA GLU A 100 -5.80 15.42 -4.10
C GLU A 100 -7.05 14.53 -4.31
N LEU A 101 -7.75 14.15 -3.25
CA LEU A 101 -8.99 13.37 -3.36
C LEU A 101 -10.05 14.09 -4.19
N ASN A 102 -10.31 15.36 -3.90
CA ASN A 102 -11.29 16.15 -4.63
C ASN A 102 -10.90 16.29 -6.10
N SER A 103 -9.62 16.53 -6.40
CA SER A 103 -9.14 16.64 -7.79
C SER A 103 -9.39 15.36 -8.61
N TRP A 104 -9.29 14.18 -8.00
CA TRP A 104 -9.58 12.91 -8.67
C TRP A 104 -11.07 12.72 -8.90
N LEU A 105 -11.91 13.11 -7.94
CA LEU A 105 -13.36 13.03 -8.07
C LEU A 105 -13.88 14.04 -9.11
N ASP A 106 -13.30 15.24 -9.17
CA ASP A 106 -13.64 16.30 -10.13
C ASP A 106 -13.32 15.91 -11.59
N GLN A 107 -12.36 15.02 -11.81
CA GLN A 107 -12.08 14.40 -13.11
C GLN A 107 -12.78 13.05 -13.32
N ASP A 108 -13.82 12.78 -12.52
CA ASP A 108 -14.64 11.59 -12.57
C ASP A 108 -13.89 10.26 -12.36
N SER A 109 -12.71 10.28 -11.71
CA SER A 109 -12.02 9.05 -11.34
C SER A 109 -12.73 8.32 -10.19
N LEU A 110 -12.78 6.99 -10.26
CA LEU A 110 -13.10 6.17 -9.10
C LEU A 110 -11.88 6.11 -8.19
N VAL A 111 -12.09 6.14 -6.87
CA VAL A 111 -10.99 6.08 -5.92
C VAL A 111 -11.10 4.82 -5.07
N LEU A 112 -10.08 3.96 -5.14
CA LEU A 112 -9.94 2.82 -4.25
C LEU A 112 -9.24 3.28 -2.97
N PHE A 113 -9.83 2.91 -1.84
CA PHE A 113 -9.35 3.32 -0.53
C PHE A 113 -9.33 2.15 0.44
N THR A 114 -8.39 2.16 1.38
CA THR A 114 -8.45 1.26 2.54
C THR A 114 -7.96 1.93 3.80
N ALA A 115 -8.67 1.69 4.89
CA ALA A 115 -8.30 2.17 6.21
C ALA A 115 -7.23 1.27 6.87
N SER A 116 -7.00 0.04 6.38
CA SER A 116 -6.11 -0.92 7.03
C SER A 116 -4.63 -0.75 6.69
N LYS A 117 -4.25 0.40 6.12
CA LYS A 117 -2.85 0.77 5.86
C LYS A 117 -2.46 1.94 6.75
N PHE A 118 -2.51 3.17 6.25
CA PHE A 118 -2.13 4.35 7.03
C PHE A 118 -2.95 4.49 8.31
N TYR A 119 -4.27 4.32 8.22
CA TYR A 119 -5.19 4.49 9.34
C TYR A 119 -5.28 3.28 10.29
N GLN A 120 -4.45 2.25 10.08
CA GLN A 120 -4.27 1.10 10.98
C GLN A 120 -5.55 0.33 11.36
N ALA A 121 -6.63 0.44 10.57
CA ALA A 121 -7.81 -0.39 10.76
C ALA A 121 -7.47 -1.89 10.60
N PRO A 122 -8.27 -2.82 11.15
CA PRO A 122 -8.02 -4.23 10.92
C PRO A 122 -8.12 -4.60 9.43
N PRO A 123 -7.42 -5.66 8.96
CA PRO A 123 -7.33 -6.02 7.55
C PRO A 123 -8.68 -6.16 6.85
N PHE A 124 -8.71 -5.97 5.52
CA PHE A 124 -9.92 -6.02 4.69
C PHE A 124 -10.97 -4.95 5.06
N CYS A 125 -10.51 -3.72 5.28
CA CYS A 125 -11.34 -2.53 5.48
C CYS A 125 -11.16 -1.59 4.28
N GLY A 126 -11.84 -1.91 3.18
CA GLY A 126 -11.72 -1.20 1.90
C GLY A 126 -13.02 -0.54 1.46
N ALA A 127 -12.92 0.51 0.65
CA ALA A 127 -14.02 1.20 0.01
C ALA A 127 -13.66 1.59 -1.43
N VAL A 128 -14.71 1.81 -2.22
CA VAL A 128 -14.64 2.50 -3.50
C VAL A 128 -15.44 3.79 -3.36
N ILE A 129 -14.82 4.91 -3.66
CA ILE A 129 -15.48 6.22 -3.70
C ILE A 129 -15.85 6.48 -5.15
N LEU A 130 -17.12 6.83 -5.37
CA LEU A 130 -17.68 7.07 -6.69
C LEU A 130 -17.87 8.58 -6.90
N PRO A 131 -17.43 9.14 -8.03
CA PRO A 131 -17.75 10.51 -8.39
C PRO A 131 -19.22 10.64 -8.78
N GLU A 132 -19.79 11.84 -8.64
CA GLU A 132 -21.24 12.06 -8.80
C GLU A 132 -21.75 11.71 -10.20
N SER A 133 -20.97 12.00 -11.26
CA SER A 133 -21.36 11.68 -12.64
C SER A 133 -21.58 10.17 -12.85
N VAL A 134 -20.63 9.36 -12.38
CA VAL A 134 -20.68 7.90 -12.45
C VAL A 134 -21.79 7.36 -11.54
N ALA A 135 -21.93 7.91 -10.33
CA ALA A 135 -23.00 7.55 -9.40
C ALA A 135 -24.39 7.84 -9.99
N SER A 136 -24.58 8.95 -10.70
CA SER A 136 -25.83 9.26 -11.38
C SER A 136 -26.16 8.22 -12.45
N LYS A 137 -25.20 7.85 -13.30
CA LYS A 137 -25.39 6.85 -14.36
C LYS A 137 -25.73 5.47 -13.79
N LEU A 138 -25.05 5.06 -12.73
CA LEU A 138 -25.30 3.77 -12.05
C LEU A 138 -26.71 3.68 -11.47
N ARG A 139 -27.30 4.81 -11.08
CA ARG A 139 -28.66 4.89 -10.51
C ARG A 139 -29.73 4.47 -11.52
N ASP A 140 -29.51 4.82 -12.77
CA ASP A 140 -30.41 4.54 -13.89
C ASP A 140 -30.02 3.25 -14.64
N ALA A 141 -28.84 2.69 -14.35
CA ALA A 141 -28.34 1.49 -14.99
C ALA A 141 -29.09 0.24 -14.51
N PRO A 142 -29.44 -0.69 -15.42
CA PRO A 142 -29.96 -1.99 -15.03
C PRO A 142 -28.91 -2.78 -14.23
N PRO A 143 -29.34 -3.75 -13.40
CA PRO A 143 -28.41 -4.64 -12.71
C PRO A 143 -27.54 -5.40 -13.74
N PRO A 144 -26.26 -5.66 -13.41
CA PRO A 144 -25.41 -6.56 -14.18
C PRO A 144 -26.01 -7.95 -14.36
N SER A 145 -25.37 -8.75 -15.21
CA SER A 145 -25.83 -10.12 -15.49
C SER A 145 -25.92 -10.96 -14.21
N LYS A 146 -26.82 -11.95 -14.22
CA LYS A 146 -27.00 -12.87 -13.07
C LYS A 146 -25.72 -13.63 -12.72
N GLY A 147 -24.85 -13.90 -13.70
CA GLY A 147 -23.53 -14.51 -13.47
C GLY A 147 -22.65 -13.58 -12.63
N MET A 148 -22.55 -12.31 -13.02
CA MET A 148 -21.75 -11.29 -12.31
C MET A 148 -22.21 -11.08 -10.88
N LEU A 149 -23.52 -11.11 -10.61
CA LEU A 149 -24.06 -10.94 -9.25
C LEU A 149 -24.26 -12.26 -8.49
N GLY A 150 -23.97 -13.39 -9.13
CA GLY A 150 -24.12 -14.73 -8.57
C GLY A 150 -23.08 -15.08 -7.50
N GLN A 151 -23.19 -16.28 -6.93
CA GLN A 151 -22.30 -16.75 -5.86
C GLN A 151 -20.83 -16.85 -6.29
N ASN A 152 -20.55 -17.26 -7.53
CA ASN A 152 -19.18 -17.32 -8.06
C ASN A 152 -18.76 -16.01 -8.76
N GLY A 153 -19.66 -15.02 -8.77
CA GLY A 153 -19.43 -13.64 -9.19
C GLY A 153 -19.16 -12.73 -7.98
N LEU A 154 -19.50 -11.44 -8.11
CA LEU A 154 -19.44 -10.46 -7.03
C LEU A 154 -20.32 -10.85 -5.82
N GLY A 155 -21.46 -11.51 -6.03
CA GLY A 155 -22.37 -11.91 -4.94
C GLY A 155 -21.79 -12.95 -3.96
N GLY A 156 -20.65 -13.55 -4.29
CA GLY A 156 -19.83 -14.32 -3.37
C GLY A 156 -19.15 -13.47 -2.29
N PHE A 157 -18.90 -12.20 -2.58
CA PHE A 157 -18.08 -11.29 -1.79
C PHE A 157 -18.85 -10.10 -1.21
N ILE A 158 -19.92 -9.66 -1.86
CA ILE A 158 -20.78 -8.55 -1.42
C ILE A 158 -22.24 -8.99 -1.28
N THR A 159 -22.98 -8.27 -0.45
CA THR A 159 -24.43 -8.36 -0.29
C THR A 159 -25.08 -7.01 -0.61
N ASP A 160 -26.41 -6.99 -0.62
CA ASP A 160 -27.19 -5.77 -0.72
C ASP A 160 -26.80 -4.70 0.31
N ALA A 161 -26.39 -5.11 1.52
CA ALA A 161 -25.96 -4.23 2.59
C ALA A 161 -24.70 -3.41 2.29
N GLU A 162 -23.86 -3.84 1.34
CA GLU A 162 -22.63 -3.11 0.95
C GLU A 162 -22.84 -2.20 -0.27
N LEU A 163 -24.03 -2.21 -0.88
CA LEU A 163 -24.30 -1.37 -2.03
C LEU A 163 -24.55 0.10 -1.62
N PRO A 164 -23.90 1.07 -2.30
CA PRO A 164 -24.23 2.48 -2.10
C PRO A 164 -25.64 2.79 -2.63
N PRO A 165 -26.25 3.91 -2.19
CA PRO A 165 -27.59 4.30 -2.65
C PRO A 165 -27.76 4.37 -4.17
N CYS A 166 -26.72 4.74 -4.91
CA CYS A 166 -26.73 4.80 -6.37
C CYS A 166 -26.75 3.43 -7.06
N MET A 167 -26.53 2.33 -6.35
CA MET A 167 -26.58 0.96 -6.89
C MET A 167 -27.75 0.15 -6.33
N LYS A 168 -28.73 0.78 -5.68
CA LYS A 168 -29.89 0.06 -5.08
C LYS A 168 -30.63 -0.84 -6.07
N GLY A 169 -30.67 -0.49 -7.36
CA GLY A 169 -31.26 -1.32 -8.41
C GLY A 169 -30.58 -2.68 -8.58
N TRP A 170 -29.35 -2.84 -8.10
CA TRP A 170 -28.58 -4.09 -8.17
C TRP A 170 -28.89 -5.04 -7.01
N ALA A 171 -29.53 -4.54 -5.94
CA ALA A 171 -29.77 -5.29 -4.72
C ALA A 171 -30.51 -6.61 -4.98
N SER A 172 -31.50 -6.63 -5.87
CA SER A 172 -32.27 -7.84 -6.17
C SER A 172 -31.45 -8.97 -6.79
N GLY A 173 -30.30 -8.65 -7.39
CA GLY A 173 -29.37 -9.64 -7.93
C GLY A 173 -28.40 -10.20 -6.89
N LEU A 174 -28.29 -9.56 -5.73
CA LEU A 174 -27.40 -9.97 -4.64
C LEU A 174 -28.16 -10.72 -3.56
N ARG A 175 -27.40 -11.48 -2.76
CA ARG A 175 -27.91 -12.12 -1.55
C ARG A 175 -28.45 -11.04 -0.60
N GLN A 176 -29.71 -11.18 -0.20
CA GLN A 176 -30.33 -10.32 0.80
C GLN A 176 -29.83 -10.72 2.19
N ARG A 177 -29.23 -9.80 2.94
CA ARG A 177 -28.75 -10.10 4.28
C ARG A 177 -29.58 -9.38 5.34
N GLY A 178 -30.44 -10.13 6.03
CA GLY A 178 -31.24 -9.61 7.15
C GLY A 178 -30.43 -9.05 8.34
N ALA A 179 -29.13 -9.39 8.42
CA ALA A 179 -28.16 -8.76 9.32
C ALA A 179 -26.88 -8.44 8.54
N GLY A 180 -26.52 -7.16 8.40
CA GLY A 180 -25.39 -6.68 7.60
C GLY A 180 -24.02 -7.24 8.00
N ASN A 181 -22.96 -6.88 7.27
CA ASN A 181 -21.58 -7.30 7.56
C ASN A 181 -21.00 -6.62 8.80
N VAL A 182 -21.41 -7.11 9.97
CA VAL A 182 -20.94 -6.63 11.29
C VAL A 182 -19.41 -6.67 11.37
N GLY A 183 -18.76 -7.69 10.80
CA GLY A 183 -17.30 -7.77 10.79
C GLY A 183 -16.66 -6.64 10.00
N LEU A 184 -17.18 -6.29 8.83
CA LEU A 184 -16.73 -5.14 8.04
C LEU A 184 -17.07 -3.82 8.72
N ALA A 185 -18.28 -3.70 9.29
CA ALA A 185 -18.70 -2.50 10.03
C ALA A 185 -17.75 -2.22 11.20
N LEU A 186 -17.44 -3.21 12.04
CA LEU A 186 -16.50 -3.04 13.16
C LEU A 186 -15.08 -2.65 12.71
N ARG A 187 -14.64 -3.11 11.52
CA ARG A 187 -13.34 -2.70 10.96
C ARG A 187 -13.38 -1.25 10.52
N TRP A 188 -14.49 -0.81 9.96
CA TRP A 188 -14.72 0.58 9.61
C TRP A 188 -14.82 1.48 10.83
N GLU A 189 -15.50 1.06 11.91
CA GLU A 189 -15.51 1.80 13.18
C GLU A 189 -14.07 2.04 13.71
N ALA A 190 -13.22 1.01 13.66
CA ALA A 190 -11.82 1.16 14.05
C ALA A 190 -11.05 2.11 13.11
N GLY A 191 -11.27 2.03 11.80
CA GLY A 191 -10.66 2.93 10.83
C GLY A 191 -11.10 4.38 10.99
N LEU A 192 -12.40 4.61 11.23
CA LEU A 192 -12.97 5.93 11.47
C LEU A 192 -12.41 6.54 12.76
N ALA A 193 -12.26 5.75 13.84
CA ALA A 193 -11.64 6.23 15.06
C ALA A 193 -10.21 6.76 14.82
N GLY A 194 -9.39 6.06 14.02
CA GLY A 194 -8.06 6.51 13.65
C GLY A 194 -8.05 7.77 12.78
N MET A 195 -8.98 7.87 11.82
CA MET A 195 -9.16 9.06 10.98
C MET A 195 -9.61 10.27 11.81
N GLU A 196 -10.62 10.11 12.65
CA GLU A 196 -11.18 11.17 13.50
C GLU A 196 -10.15 11.66 14.50
N ALA A 197 -9.38 10.77 15.13
CA ALA A 197 -8.31 11.15 16.03
C ALA A 197 -7.26 12.01 15.31
N LEU A 198 -6.83 11.62 14.10
CA LEU A 198 -5.83 12.36 13.34
C LEU A 198 -6.35 13.68 12.76
N ILE A 199 -7.54 13.67 12.14
CA ILE A 199 -8.07 14.80 11.37
C ILE A 199 -8.73 15.83 12.27
N SER A 200 -9.54 15.38 13.23
CA SER A 200 -10.33 16.26 14.11
C SER A 200 -9.75 16.32 15.52
N GLY A 201 -9.32 15.19 16.08
CA GLY A 201 -8.86 15.05 17.46
C GLY A 201 -7.49 15.69 17.73
N SER A 202 -6.60 15.73 16.73
CA SER A 202 -5.25 16.30 16.87
C SER A 202 -5.26 17.82 17.05
N GLY A 203 -6.35 18.49 16.65
CA GLY A 203 -6.43 19.95 16.57
C GLY A 203 -5.46 20.57 15.55
N LYS A 204 -4.86 19.77 14.66
CA LYS A 204 -3.91 20.22 13.63
C LYS A 204 -4.58 20.35 12.28
N THR A 205 -4.19 21.37 11.54
CA THR A 205 -4.57 21.58 10.13
C THR A 205 -3.94 20.53 9.21
N GLU A 206 -4.45 20.38 7.99
CA GLU A 206 -3.85 19.46 7.02
C GLU A 206 -2.42 19.87 6.65
N GLU A 207 -2.13 21.18 6.58
CA GLU A 207 -0.79 21.69 6.32
C GLU A 207 0.20 21.37 7.46
N GLU A 208 -0.24 21.45 8.72
CA GLU A 208 0.59 21.07 9.87
C GLU A 208 0.88 19.57 9.89
N ARG A 209 -0.12 18.72 9.62
CA ARG A 209 0.07 17.27 9.53
C ARG A 209 1.00 16.90 8.37
N THR A 210 0.88 17.58 7.24
CA THR A 210 1.77 17.40 6.08
C THR A 210 3.19 17.79 6.44
N ARG A 211 3.39 18.97 7.08
CA ARG A 211 4.72 19.41 7.52
C ARG A 211 5.37 18.44 8.51
N ALA A 212 4.60 17.93 9.47
CA ALA A 212 5.08 16.95 10.44
C ALA A 212 5.49 15.62 9.75
N SER A 213 4.70 15.19 8.76
CA SER A 213 5.03 14.00 7.95
C SER A 213 6.34 14.18 7.18
N ASP A 214 6.53 15.34 6.56
CA ASP A 214 7.73 15.67 5.80
C ASP A 214 8.96 15.80 6.71
N GLU A 215 8.80 16.42 7.88
CA GLU A 215 9.86 16.54 8.88
C GLU A 215 10.28 15.18 9.42
N TRP A 216 9.33 14.34 9.81
CA TRP A 216 9.59 12.97 10.25
C TRP A 216 10.36 12.20 9.18
N ALA A 217 9.88 12.24 7.93
CA ALA A 217 10.49 11.50 6.83
C ALA A 217 11.93 11.96 6.58
N ARG A 218 12.20 13.27 6.66
CA ARG A 218 13.55 13.83 6.57
C ARG A 218 14.44 13.35 7.72
N ARG A 219 13.98 13.43 8.97
CA ARG A 219 14.76 13.04 10.16
C ARG A 219 15.09 11.54 10.15
N VAL A 220 14.14 10.68 9.78
CA VAL A 220 14.37 9.24 9.63
C VAL A 220 15.33 8.95 8.48
N THR A 221 15.21 9.66 7.35
CA THR A 221 16.14 9.54 6.22
C THR A 221 17.58 9.89 6.63
N GLU A 222 17.76 10.98 7.36
CA GLU A 222 19.06 11.39 7.90
C GLU A 222 19.63 10.34 8.86
N ALA A 223 18.81 9.82 9.78
CA ALA A 223 19.23 8.79 10.73
C ALA A 223 19.60 7.46 10.05
N VAL A 224 18.88 7.06 9.00
CA VAL A 224 19.21 5.89 8.19
C VAL A 224 20.54 6.10 7.46
N ASN A 225 20.70 7.23 6.76
CA ASN A 225 21.90 7.52 5.97
C ASN A 225 23.15 7.78 6.83
N ALA A 226 22.98 8.11 8.10
CA ALA A 226 24.08 8.19 9.05
C ALA A 226 24.71 6.80 9.36
N ARG A 227 24.01 5.70 9.03
CA ARG A 227 24.52 4.33 9.20
C ARG A 227 25.26 3.89 7.94
N GLY A 228 26.50 3.42 8.09
CA GLY A 228 27.34 3.03 6.95
C GLY A 228 26.80 1.86 6.12
N THR A 229 25.94 1.01 6.71
CA THR A 229 25.37 -0.18 6.07
C THR A 229 23.97 0.02 5.48
N LEU A 230 23.34 1.16 5.73
CA LEU A 230 21.98 1.45 5.30
C LEU A 230 21.96 2.59 4.30
N ASP A 231 20.91 2.62 3.48
CA ASP A 231 20.67 3.70 2.53
C ASP A 231 19.18 3.93 2.39
N ALA A 232 18.72 5.13 2.73
CA ALA A 232 17.35 5.59 2.52
C ALA A 232 17.14 5.88 1.03
N TRP A 233 16.87 4.81 0.27
CA TRP A 233 16.85 4.81 -1.19
C TRP A 233 15.73 5.64 -1.79
N CYS A 234 14.54 5.61 -1.20
CA CYS A 234 13.43 6.45 -1.63
C CYS A 234 12.45 6.72 -0.50
N VAL A 235 11.81 7.88 -0.55
CA VAL A 235 10.84 8.34 0.43
C VAL A 235 9.54 8.67 -0.31
N GLU A 236 8.43 8.11 0.17
CA GLU A 236 7.09 8.47 -0.29
C GLU A 236 6.25 8.84 0.92
N ARG A 237 6.12 10.15 1.14
CA ARG A 237 5.48 10.75 2.33
C ARG A 237 6.05 10.11 3.59
N THR A 238 5.22 9.44 4.38
CA THR A 238 5.64 8.79 5.61
C THR A 238 6.06 7.33 5.43
N ILE A 239 6.71 7.00 4.31
CA ILE A 239 7.35 5.69 4.07
C ILE A 239 8.79 5.94 3.63
N VAL A 240 9.74 5.49 4.43
CA VAL A 240 11.17 5.49 4.09
C VAL A 240 11.57 4.08 3.69
N SER A 241 11.92 3.90 2.41
CA SER A 241 12.41 2.62 1.88
C SER A 241 13.93 2.56 1.99
N ILE A 242 14.43 1.46 2.51
CA ILE A 242 15.82 1.30 2.93
C ILE A 242 16.44 0.12 2.19
N ARG A 243 17.59 0.37 1.54
CA ARG A 243 18.48 -0.69 1.07
C ARG A 243 19.49 -1.04 2.17
N VAL A 244 19.83 -2.31 2.25
CA VAL A 244 20.79 -2.83 3.23
C VAL A 244 22.00 -3.37 2.48
N LYS A 245 23.20 -2.89 2.81
CA LYS A 245 24.44 -3.32 2.16
C LYS A 245 24.82 -4.75 2.56
N ARG A 246 25.54 -5.43 1.67
CA ARG A 246 26.32 -6.61 2.03
C ARG A 246 27.59 -6.18 2.74
N SER A 247 28.04 -6.97 3.74
CA SER A 247 29.40 -6.84 4.24
C SER A 247 30.38 -7.10 3.08
N THR A 248 31.47 -6.33 3.04
CA THR A 248 32.46 -6.36 1.96
C THR A 248 33.00 -7.76 1.71
N VAL A 249 33.03 -8.16 0.44
CA VAL A 249 33.72 -9.37 -0.02
C VAL A 249 35.13 -8.95 -0.47
N GLY A 250 36.09 -8.94 0.45
CA GLY A 250 37.50 -8.65 0.14
C GLY A 250 37.86 -7.18 -0.09
N GLU A 251 39.17 -6.88 -0.07
CA GLU A 251 39.73 -5.53 -0.22
C GLU A 251 39.41 -4.94 -1.60
N GLY A 252 38.55 -3.92 -1.64
CA GLY A 252 38.39 -3.01 -2.79
C GLY A 252 37.07 -3.09 -3.56
N GLU A 253 36.17 -4.02 -3.27
CA GLU A 253 34.82 -4.04 -3.85
C GLU A 253 33.78 -3.63 -2.81
N GLU A 254 33.05 -2.53 -3.05
CA GLU A 254 31.87 -2.19 -2.26
C GLU A 254 30.87 -3.36 -2.36
N GLY A 255 30.51 -3.93 -1.20
CA GLY A 255 29.49 -4.95 -1.13
C GLY A 255 28.18 -4.42 -1.73
N GLY A 256 27.63 -5.12 -2.72
CA GLY A 256 26.34 -4.79 -3.32
C GLY A 256 25.19 -4.84 -2.30
N TRP A 257 23.96 -4.71 -2.78
CA TRP A 257 22.78 -4.70 -1.91
C TRP A 257 22.29 -6.11 -1.58
N ARG A 258 21.64 -6.27 -0.43
CA ARG A 258 21.00 -7.52 -0.03
C ARG A 258 19.83 -7.86 -0.96
N SER A 259 19.72 -9.14 -1.28
CA SER A 259 18.65 -9.72 -2.09
C SER A 259 17.36 -9.90 -1.30
N MET A 260 16.25 -10.16 -2.02
CA MET A 260 14.95 -10.47 -1.41
C MET A 260 15.01 -11.66 -0.42
N LYS A 261 15.83 -12.68 -0.72
CA LYS A 261 16.01 -13.83 0.18
C LYS A 261 16.69 -13.43 1.49
N GLU A 262 17.77 -12.66 1.40
CA GLU A 262 18.50 -12.16 2.56
C GLU A 262 17.64 -11.21 3.42
N LEU A 263 16.86 -10.34 2.79
CA LEU A 263 15.97 -9.44 3.54
C LEU A 263 14.81 -10.17 4.21
N ARG A 264 14.37 -11.34 3.71
CA ARG A 264 13.39 -12.18 4.44
C ARG A 264 13.96 -12.75 5.72
N ASP A 265 15.25 -13.09 5.74
CA ASP A 265 15.92 -13.58 6.94
C ASP A 265 16.09 -12.43 7.95
N LEU A 266 16.59 -11.27 7.49
CA LEU A 266 16.67 -10.03 8.29
C LEU A 266 15.30 -9.65 8.89
N TYR A 267 14.24 -9.71 8.09
CA TYR A 267 12.89 -9.38 8.55
C TYR A 267 12.43 -10.27 9.71
N ARG A 268 12.84 -11.54 9.75
CA ARG A 268 12.55 -12.43 10.89
C ARG A 268 13.33 -11.99 12.14
N TRP A 269 14.63 -11.73 12.00
CA TRP A 269 15.48 -11.31 13.12
C TRP A 269 15.07 -9.96 13.71
N MET A 270 14.50 -9.05 12.91
CA MET A 270 13.91 -7.81 13.42
C MET A 270 12.85 -8.08 14.50
N SER A 271 12.03 -9.12 14.32
CA SER A 271 10.88 -9.43 15.19
C SER A 271 11.20 -10.21 16.48
N MET A 272 12.47 -10.48 16.79
CA MET A 272 12.89 -11.29 17.94
C MET A 272 14.13 -10.71 18.64
N ASP A 273 14.45 -11.19 19.84
CA ASP A 273 15.77 -10.98 20.43
C ASP A 273 16.80 -11.80 19.64
N ALA A 274 17.62 -11.11 18.85
CA ALA A 274 18.67 -11.71 18.03
C ALA A 274 20.05 -11.65 18.70
N SER A 275 20.16 -11.03 19.88
CA SER A 275 21.44 -10.88 20.59
C SER A 275 22.04 -12.23 20.98
N VAL A 276 21.17 -13.18 21.32
CA VAL A 276 21.54 -14.57 21.67
C VAL A 276 22.16 -15.35 20.51
N LEU A 277 21.96 -14.90 19.26
CA LEU A 277 22.47 -15.54 18.06
C LEU A 277 23.87 -15.03 17.68
N VAL A 278 24.32 -13.94 18.29
CA VAL A 278 25.62 -13.30 18.04
C VAL A 278 26.30 -12.95 19.37
N PRO A 279 26.77 -13.95 20.14
CA PRO A 279 27.32 -13.74 21.48
C PRO A 279 28.59 -12.89 21.49
N ASP A 280 29.33 -12.86 20.37
CA ASP A 280 30.55 -12.07 20.20
C ASP A 280 30.29 -10.65 19.64
N ALA A 281 29.02 -10.22 19.58
CA ALA A 281 28.65 -8.89 19.14
C ALA A 281 29.23 -7.81 20.07
N SER A 282 29.46 -6.61 19.52
CA SER A 282 29.82 -5.45 20.34
C SER A 282 28.71 -5.13 21.35
N ALA A 283 29.03 -4.45 22.45
CA ALA A 283 28.02 -4.09 23.46
C ALA A 283 26.85 -3.29 22.87
N GLU A 284 27.14 -2.35 21.95
CA GLU A 284 26.14 -1.57 21.22
C GLU A 284 25.25 -2.47 20.35
N ASP A 285 25.84 -3.43 19.62
CA ASP A 285 25.08 -4.36 18.80
C ASP A 285 24.25 -5.32 19.62
N GLY A 286 24.79 -5.82 20.74
CA GLY A 286 24.06 -6.70 21.65
C GLY A 286 22.79 -6.02 22.18
N GLU A 287 22.90 -4.75 22.58
CA GLU A 287 21.74 -3.96 23.00
C GLU A 287 20.73 -3.80 21.86
N ALA A 288 21.17 -3.35 20.68
CA ALA A 288 20.30 -3.14 19.53
C ALA A 288 19.61 -4.43 19.05
N LEU A 289 20.32 -5.57 19.05
CA LEU A 289 19.80 -6.86 18.63
C LEU A 289 18.78 -7.44 19.64
N SER A 290 18.86 -7.05 20.91
CA SER A 290 18.01 -7.57 21.98
C SER A 290 16.56 -7.07 21.91
N VAL A 291 16.31 -5.92 21.28
CA VAL A 291 15.00 -5.26 21.26
C VAL A 291 14.21 -5.68 20.02
N PRO A 292 13.04 -6.34 20.13
CA PRO A 292 12.19 -6.59 18.96
C PRO A 292 11.73 -5.28 18.30
N ALA A 293 11.77 -5.23 16.97
CA ALA A 293 11.39 -4.08 16.17
C ALA A 293 10.60 -4.54 14.94
N TYR A 294 9.59 -3.77 14.55
CA TYR A 294 8.71 -4.10 13.43
C TYR A 294 8.90 -3.12 12.28
N ILE A 295 9.08 -3.67 11.09
CA ILE A 295 9.26 -2.94 9.85
C ILE A 295 8.29 -3.44 8.79
N GLY A 296 8.16 -2.73 7.67
CA GLY A 296 7.47 -3.24 6.51
C GLY A 296 8.20 -4.45 5.93
N GLN A 297 7.45 -5.46 5.48
CA GLN A 297 7.97 -6.66 4.80
C GLN A 297 8.99 -6.34 3.68
N PRO A 298 9.90 -7.25 3.34
CA PRO A 298 10.76 -7.04 2.18
C PRO A 298 9.93 -6.88 0.89
N VAL A 299 10.41 -6.04 -0.03
CA VAL A 299 9.83 -5.86 -1.36
C VAL A 299 10.94 -5.97 -2.39
N ASP A 300 10.67 -6.75 -3.43
CA ASP A 300 11.56 -6.86 -4.58
C ASP A 300 11.36 -5.65 -5.50
N VAL A 301 12.46 -5.07 -5.97
CA VAL A 301 12.46 -3.78 -6.68
C VAL A 301 13.19 -3.87 -8.02
N SER A 302 14.28 -4.63 -8.07
CA SER A 302 15.11 -4.79 -9.25
C SER A 302 15.99 -6.03 -9.08
N ASP A 303 16.62 -6.47 -10.17
CA ASP A 303 17.56 -7.59 -10.11
C ASP A 303 18.77 -7.31 -9.20
N GLY A 304 19.08 -6.03 -8.98
CA GLY A 304 20.23 -5.59 -8.20
C GLY A 304 19.98 -5.39 -6.70
N HIS A 305 18.73 -5.27 -6.26
CA HIS A 305 18.42 -5.05 -4.84
C HIS A 305 16.94 -5.24 -4.49
N ALA A 306 16.71 -5.55 -3.22
CA ALA A 306 15.41 -5.45 -2.56
C ALA A 306 15.47 -4.37 -1.45
N ILE A 307 14.30 -4.02 -0.90
CA ILE A 307 14.17 -3.00 0.16
C ILE A 307 13.37 -3.51 1.35
N VAL A 308 13.63 -2.92 2.52
CA VAL A 308 12.73 -2.91 3.69
C VAL A 308 12.26 -1.49 3.96
N ARG A 309 11.26 -1.29 4.83
CA ARG A 309 10.64 0.03 5.01
C ARG A 309 10.34 0.35 6.45
N ILE A 310 10.56 1.60 6.84
CA ILE A 310 9.99 2.21 8.05
C ILE A 310 8.83 3.09 7.59
N ALA A 311 7.68 3.00 8.25
CA ALA A 311 6.49 3.73 7.85
C ALA A 311 5.73 4.29 9.05
N LEU A 312 5.33 5.56 8.98
CA LEU A 312 4.51 6.19 10.00
C LEU A 312 3.02 5.99 9.69
N GLY A 313 2.34 5.26 10.56
CA GLY A 313 0.88 5.14 10.60
C GLY A 313 0.20 6.40 11.14
N SER A 314 -1.14 6.41 11.18
CA SER A 314 -1.91 7.52 11.76
C SER A 314 -1.64 7.68 13.26
N GLU A 315 -1.50 6.58 14.01
CA GLU A 315 -1.15 6.62 15.44
C GLU A 315 0.27 7.15 15.64
N GLY A 316 1.22 6.69 14.85
CA GLY A 316 2.60 7.18 14.90
C GLY A 316 2.68 8.68 14.56
N LEU A 317 1.89 9.15 13.60
CA LEU A 317 1.82 10.58 13.27
C LEU A 317 1.19 11.39 14.40
N LEU A 318 0.15 10.87 15.06
CA LEU A 318 -0.41 11.49 16.28
C LEU A 318 0.64 11.60 17.38
N SER A 319 1.36 10.50 17.68
CA SER A 319 2.46 10.51 18.65
C SER A 319 3.55 11.49 18.26
N TYR A 320 3.89 11.59 16.97
CA TYR A 320 4.89 12.55 16.48
C TYR A 320 4.42 14.00 16.65
N LEU A 321 3.14 14.28 16.43
CA LEU A 321 2.58 15.63 16.62
C LEU A 321 2.57 16.07 18.09
N GLU A 322 2.53 15.12 19.03
CA GLU A 322 2.55 15.36 20.48
C GLU A 322 3.98 15.39 21.04
N ASP A 323 4.80 14.39 20.70
CA ASP A 323 6.20 14.23 21.13
C ASP A 323 7.08 13.74 19.95
N PRO A 324 7.58 14.68 19.12
CA PRO A 324 8.46 14.35 18.01
C PRO A 324 9.71 13.57 18.44
N GLU A 325 10.35 13.98 19.53
CA GLU A 325 11.61 13.39 19.98
C GLU A 325 11.41 12.03 20.66
N GLY A 326 10.27 11.80 21.32
CA GLY A 326 9.86 10.46 21.74
C GLY A 326 9.68 9.49 20.58
N THR A 327 8.95 9.93 19.55
CA THR A 327 8.69 9.10 18.36
C THR A 327 9.99 8.78 17.62
N LEU A 328 10.86 9.77 17.41
CA LEU A 328 12.15 9.58 16.74
C LEU A 328 13.09 8.66 17.53
N ARG A 329 13.06 8.67 18.86
CA ARG A 329 13.84 7.72 19.67
C ARG A 329 13.42 6.27 19.44
N GLU A 330 12.13 6.00 19.21
CA GLU A 330 11.68 4.66 18.85
C GLU A 330 12.13 4.29 17.43
N ASP A 331 12.04 5.21 16.46
CA ASP A 331 12.56 5.00 15.10
C ASP A 331 14.08 4.74 15.11
N GLU A 332 14.84 5.44 15.94
CA GLU A 332 16.28 5.25 16.09
C GLU A 332 16.65 3.85 16.59
N LYS A 333 15.85 3.26 17.49
CA LYS A 333 16.03 1.86 17.93
C LYS A 333 15.82 0.88 16.77
N VAL A 334 14.80 1.12 15.95
CA VAL A 334 14.54 0.30 14.75
C VAL A 334 15.71 0.39 13.77
N ILE A 335 16.22 1.59 13.53
CA ILE A 335 17.37 1.84 12.65
C ILE A 335 18.65 1.21 13.20
N ALA A 336 18.91 1.36 14.50
CA ALA A 336 20.07 0.78 15.17
C ALA A 336 20.07 -0.75 15.06
N LYS A 337 18.91 -1.40 15.29
CA LYS A 337 18.79 -2.84 15.10
C LYS A 337 18.99 -3.25 13.65
N LEU A 338 18.42 -2.51 12.71
CA LEU A 338 18.57 -2.81 11.28
C LEU A 338 20.05 -2.77 10.85
N ASP A 339 20.79 -1.77 11.31
CA ASP A 339 22.24 -1.65 11.08
C ASP A 339 23.05 -2.75 11.81
N ALA A 340 22.70 -3.08 13.06
CA ALA A 340 23.35 -4.15 13.81
C ALA A 340 23.17 -5.53 13.13
N ILE A 341 21.97 -5.82 12.61
CA ILE A 341 21.72 -7.03 11.82
C ILE A 341 22.54 -7.00 10.53
N ALA A 342 22.62 -5.85 9.85
CA ALA A 342 23.39 -5.74 8.62
C ALA A 342 24.89 -6.03 8.83
N ARG A 343 25.47 -5.50 9.91
CA ARG A 343 26.88 -5.72 10.29
C ARG A 343 27.16 -7.15 10.75
N ASN A 344 26.21 -7.78 11.45
CA ASN A 344 26.35 -9.14 11.98
C ASN A 344 25.64 -10.21 11.13
N PHE A 345 25.34 -9.90 9.87
CA PHE A 345 24.46 -10.72 9.02
C PHE A 345 24.97 -12.15 8.84
N ASP A 346 26.27 -12.33 8.61
CA ASP A 346 26.84 -13.65 8.34
C ASP A 346 26.87 -14.53 9.59
N ALA A 347 27.09 -13.94 10.78
CA ALA A 347 26.99 -14.63 12.06
C ALA A 347 25.55 -15.07 12.33
N LEU A 348 24.58 -14.17 12.13
CA LEU A 348 23.16 -14.47 12.23
C LEU A 348 22.76 -15.58 11.25
N LYS A 349 23.25 -15.53 10.01
CA LYS A 349 22.97 -16.55 9.00
C LYS A 349 23.57 -17.90 9.37
N GLY A 350 24.78 -17.90 9.94
CA GLY A 350 25.47 -19.09 10.43
C GLY A 350 24.78 -19.77 11.62
N SER A 351 23.95 -19.04 12.38
CA SER A 351 23.17 -19.61 13.49
C SER A 351 22.09 -20.60 13.05
N GLY A 352 21.70 -20.58 11.77
CA GLY A 352 20.68 -21.47 11.21
C GLY A 352 19.22 -21.06 11.47
N GLN A 353 18.98 -19.88 12.07
CA GLN A 353 17.66 -19.29 12.33
C GLN A 353 17.17 -18.39 11.19
#